data_AF-A0A1W1WFQ8-F1
#
_entry.id   AF-A0A1W1WFQ8-F1
#
_cell.length_a   1.000
_cell.length_b   1.000
_cell.length_c   1.000
_cell.angle_alpha   90.00
_cell.angle_beta   90.00
_cell.angle_gamma   90.00
#
_symmetry.space_group_name_H-M   'P 1'
#
loop_
_entity.id
_entity.type
_entity.pdbx_description
1 polymer ?
#
loop_
_entity_poly.entity_id
_entity_poly.type
_entity_poly.pdbx_seq_one_letter_code
_entity_poly.pdbx_strand_id
1 'polypeptide(L)'
;MSPEQIEKMRQHLIAQYAEIRPIHLNDSLPQGVYQRQLIAFHTGLFHGLVSLAKTEEDFEQVQQQLNIIKSLLPYYDQKRPVEV
;
A
#
# COMPACT_ATOMS: atom_id res chain seq x y z
N MET A 1 9.67 -13.67 18.43
CA MET A 1 8.24 -13.32 18.55
C MET A 1 7.39 -14.58 18.59
N SER A 2 6.26 -14.55 19.29
CA SER A 2 5.28 -15.65 19.27
C SER A 2 4.37 -15.59 18.04
N PRO A 3 3.71 -16.71 17.65
CA PRO A 3 2.72 -16.71 16.57
C PRO A 3 1.60 -15.68 16.74
N GLU A 4 1.12 -15.48 17.98
CA GLU A 4 0.09 -14.49 18.31
C GLU A 4 0.58 -13.06 18.10
N GLN A 5 1.84 -12.77 18.44
CA GLN A 5 2.46 -11.46 18.19
C GLN A 5 2.60 -11.19 16.69
N ILE A 6 3.04 -12.19 15.92
CA ILE A 6 3.16 -12.11 14.45
C ILE A 6 1.80 -11.77 13.84
N GLU A 7 0.75 -12.50 14.22
CA GLU A 7 -0.58 -12.27 13.66
C GLU A 7 -1.15 -10.90 14.06
N LYS A 8 -0.93 -10.46 15.29
CA LYS A 8 -1.34 -9.12 15.74
C LYS A 8 -0.65 -8.01 14.94
N MET A 9 0.65 -8.12 14.70
CA MET A 9 1.41 -7.15 13.90
C MET A 9 0.96 -7.17 12.43
N ARG A 10 0.71 -8.37 11.88
CA ARG A 10 0.19 -8.55 10.53
C ARG A 10 -1.15 -7.84 10.35
N GLN A 11 -2.11 -8.10 11.24
CA GLN A 11 -3.44 -7.49 11.19
C GLN A 11 -3.36 -5.96 11.33
N HIS A 12 -2.47 -5.45 12.19
CA HIS A 12 -2.26 -4.02 12.33
C HIS A 12 -1.76 -3.36 11.02
N LEU A 13 -0.77 -3.96 10.35
CA LEU A 13 -0.25 -3.46 9.07
C LEU A 13 -1.27 -3.56 7.94
N ILE A 14 -2.04 -4.64 7.89
CA ILE A 14 -3.13 -4.79 6.91
C ILE A 14 -4.18 -3.69 7.10
N ALA A 15 -4.58 -3.41 8.34
CA ALA A 15 -5.56 -2.35 8.64
C ALA A 15 -5.06 -0.97 8.19
N GLN A 16 -3.80 -0.62 8.51
CA GLN A 16 -3.20 0.66 8.10
C GLN A 16 -3.09 0.83 6.58
N TYR A 17 -2.98 -0.27 5.84
CA TYR A 17 -2.95 -0.24 4.39
C TYR A 17 -4.36 -0.24 3.78
N ALA A 18 -5.34 -0.90 4.41
CA ALA A 18 -6.73 -0.87 3.95
C ALA A 18 -7.31 0.56 3.91
N GLU A 19 -6.85 1.44 4.81
CA GLU A 19 -7.17 2.88 4.83
C GLU A 19 -6.69 3.64 3.57
N ILE A 20 -5.80 3.05 2.77
CA ILE A 20 -5.33 3.63 1.49
C ILE A 20 -6.40 3.51 0.37
N ARG A 21 -7.57 2.89 0.61
CA ARG A 21 -8.65 2.84 -0.40
C ARG A 21 -10.06 3.16 0.11
N PRO A 22 -10.95 3.65 -0.78
CA PRO A 22 -10.76 3.88 -2.21
C PRO A 22 -10.67 5.38 -2.53
N ILE A 23 -9.58 5.80 -3.22
CA ILE A 23 -9.66 7.04 -4.00
C ILE A 23 -10.82 6.85 -4.97
N HIS A 24 -11.85 7.69 -4.88
CA HIS A 24 -12.96 7.73 -5.83
C HIS A 24 -12.44 8.22 -7.18
N LEU A 25 -11.73 7.33 -7.88
CA LEU A 25 -11.14 7.59 -9.18
C LEU A 25 -12.28 7.55 -10.20
N ASN A 26 -12.53 8.67 -10.86
CA ASN A 26 -13.56 8.75 -11.88
C ASN A 26 -13.19 7.77 -13.02
N ASP A 27 -14.00 6.73 -13.21
CA ASP A 27 -13.76 5.62 -14.13
C ASP A 27 -13.71 6.01 -15.61
N SER A 28 -14.19 7.21 -15.93
CA SER A 28 -14.31 7.72 -17.30
C SER A 28 -12.99 8.21 -17.91
N LEU A 29 -11.92 8.36 -17.12
CA LEU A 29 -10.63 8.88 -17.60
C LEU A 29 -9.53 7.80 -17.54
N PRO A 30 -8.71 7.64 -18.60
CA PRO A 30 -7.58 6.69 -18.62
C PRO A 30 -6.63 6.84 -17.42
N GLN A 31 -6.48 8.06 -16.91
CA GLN A 31 -5.68 8.38 -15.72
C GLN A 31 -6.22 7.70 -14.46
N GLY A 32 -7.54 7.67 -14.27
CA GLY A 32 -8.18 6.99 -13.14
C GLY A 32 -8.02 5.48 -13.18
N VAL A 33 -8.00 4.88 -14.38
CA VAL A 33 -7.72 3.45 -14.57
C VAL A 33 -6.27 3.13 -14.20
N TYR A 34 -5.30 3.90 -14.69
CA TYR A 34 -3.88 3.71 -14.37
C TYR A 34 -3.60 3.87 -12.87
N GLN A 35 -4.15 4.91 -12.23
CA GLN A 35 -4.01 5.12 -10.79
C GLN A 35 -4.59 3.94 -9.98
N ARG A 36 -5.75 3.40 -10.35
CA ARG A 36 -6.32 2.20 -9.69
C ARG A 36 -5.44 0.97 -9.83
N GLN A 37 -4.90 0.73 -11.02
CA GLN A 37 -4.00 -0.40 -11.29
C GLN A 37 -2.72 -0.26 -10.46
N LEU A 38 -2.18 0.95 -10.38
CA LEU A 38 -0.99 1.23 -9.60
C LEU A 38 -1.24 1.02 -8.11
N ILE A 39 -2.35 1.54 -7.56
CA ILE A 39 -2.72 1.27 -6.16
C ILE A 39 -2.91 -0.24 -5.96
N ALA A 40 -3.50 -0.97 -6.92
CA ALA A 40 -3.79 -2.41 -6.77
C ALA A 40 -2.49 -3.22 -6.76
N PHE A 41 -1.55 -2.86 -7.62
CA PHE A 41 -0.20 -3.39 -7.65
C PHE A 41 0.50 -3.21 -6.30
N HIS A 42 0.52 -1.99 -5.76
CA HIS A 42 1.13 -1.72 -4.45
C HIS A 42 0.41 -2.44 -3.31
N THR A 43 -0.91 -2.58 -3.38
CA THR A 43 -1.71 -3.36 -2.41
C THR A 43 -1.29 -4.81 -2.41
N GLY A 44 -1.20 -5.43 -3.58
CA GLY A 44 -0.81 -6.83 -3.72
C GLY A 44 0.61 -7.08 -3.22
N LEU A 45 1.55 -6.20 -3.60
CA LEU A 45 2.94 -6.27 -3.16
C LEU A 45 3.05 -6.15 -1.64
N PHE A 46 2.37 -5.16 -1.04
CA PHE A 46 2.38 -4.96 0.39
C PHE A 46 1.78 -6.16 1.14
N HIS A 47 0.65 -6.69 0.67
CA HIS A 47 0.03 -7.87 1.26
C HIS A 47 0.96 -9.09 1.22
N GLY A 48 1.71 -9.26 0.12
CA GLY A 48 2.73 -10.29 -0.01
C GLY A 48 3.86 -10.14 1.02
N LEU A 49 4.41 -8.93 1.17
CA LEU A 49 5.48 -8.64 2.14
C LEU A 49 5.03 -8.91 3.59
N VAL A 50 3.85 -8.43 3.96
CA VAL A 50 3.23 -8.65 5.28
C VAL A 50 2.99 -10.14 5.56
N SER A 51 2.66 -10.94 4.53
CA SER A 51 2.43 -12.38 4.67
C SER A 51 3.72 -13.16 4.92
N LEU A 52 4.84 -12.67 4.39
CA LEU A 52 6.15 -13.30 4.51
C LEU A 52 6.91 -12.91 5.79
N ALA A 53 6.55 -11.77 6.40
CA ALA A 53 7.18 -11.28 7.63
C ALA A 53 6.98 -12.23 8.83
N LYS A 54 8.07 -12.52 9.54
CA LYS A 54 8.10 -13.45 10.68
C LYS A 54 8.86 -12.90 11.89
N THR A 55 9.72 -11.91 11.68
CA THR A 55 10.55 -11.27 12.71
C THR A 55 10.14 -9.82 12.91
N GLU A 56 10.57 -9.23 14.02
CA GLU A 56 10.33 -7.81 14.31
C GLU A 56 10.97 -6.91 13.24
N GLU A 57 12.20 -7.25 12.83
CA GLU A 57 12.92 -6.56 11.76
C GLU A 57 12.17 -6.64 10.41
N ASP A 58 11.60 -7.81 10.06
CA ASP A 58 10.79 -7.93 8.85
C ASP A 58 9.60 -6.95 8.90
N PHE A 59 8.91 -6.87 10.03
CA PHE A 59 7.76 -5.98 10.19
C PHE A 59 8.15 -4.50 10.17
N GLU A 60 9.31 -4.13 10.73
CA GLU A 60 9.85 -2.78 10.60
C GLU A 60 10.13 -2.41 9.14
N GLN A 61 10.76 -3.32 8.38
CA GLN A 61 11.00 -3.12 6.95
C GLN A 61 9.70 -2.99 6.17
N VAL A 62 8.71 -3.83 6.46
CA VAL A 62 7.38 -3.75 5.85
C VAL A 62 6.71 -2.40 6.18
N GLN A 63 6.80 -1.93 7.42
CA GLN A 63 6.27 -0.62 7.82
C GLN A 63 7.01 0.53 7.10
N GLN A 64 8.32 0.43 6.87
CA GLN A 64 9.06 1.43 6.09
C GLN A 64 8.56 1.47 4.63
N GLN A 65 8.35 0.31 4.00
CA GLN A 65 7.77 0.24 2.66
C GLN A 65 6.35 0.80 2.61
N LEU A 66 5.53 0.54 3.63
CA LEU A 66 4.20 1.15 3.78
C LEU A 66 4.28 2.68 3.78
N ASN A 67 5.20 3.24 4.55
CA ASN A 67 5.37 4.67 4.68
C ASN A 67 5.85 5.32 3.37
N ILE A 68 6.73 4.64 2.62
CA ILE A 68 7.14 5.08 1.28
C ILE A 68 5.94 5.12 0.35
N ILE A 69 5.15 4.03 0.27
CA ILE A 69 3.94 3.99 -0.57
C ILE A 69 2.99 5.11 -0.18
N LYS A 70 2.71 5.29 1.12
CA LYS A 70 1.85 6.38 1.63
C LYS A 70 2.36 7.76 1.21
N SER A 71 3.67 7.99 1.23
CA SER A 71 4.29 9.26 0.79
C SER A 71 4.18 9.49 -0.72
N LEU A 72 4.07 8.43 -1.51
CA LEU A 72 3.94 8.50 -2.97
C LEU A 72 2.48 8.72 -3.42
N LEU A 73 1.49 8.32 -2.61
CA LEU A 73 0.07 8.46 -2.94
C LEU A 73 -0.35 9.89 -3.30
N PRO A 74 0.04 10.96 -2.58
CA PRO A 74 -0.28 12.32 -2.98
C PRO A 74 0.25 12.70 -4.36
N TYR A 75 1.38 12.12 -4.81
CA TYR A 75 1.90 12.36 -6.16
C TYR A 75 1.09 11.64 -7.23
N TYR A 76 0.48 10.51 -6.89
CA TYR A 76 -0.47 9.85 -7.78
C TYR A 76 -1.80 10.59 -7.82
N ASP A 77 -2.21 11.25 -6.73
CA ASP A 77 -3.43 12.04 -6.65
C ASP A 77 -3.30 13.44 -7.28
N GLN A 78 -2.11 14.06 -7.23
CA GLN A 78 -1.87 15.45 -7.64
C GLN A 78 -1.14 15.65 -8.98
N LYS A 79 -0.56 14.62 -9.61
CA LYS A 79 0.11 14.82 -10.90
C LYS A 79 -0.90 14.95 -12.03
N ARG A 80 -1.18 16.22 -12.40
CA ARG A 80 -1.50 16.60 -13.78
C ARG A 80 -0.59 15.84 -14.74
N PRO A 81 -1.11 15.36 -15.88
CA PRO A 81 -0.31 14.64 -16.85
C PRO A 81 0.92 15.47 -17.21
N VAL A 82 2.11 14.86 -17.12
CA VAL A 82 3.28 15.37 -17.82
C VAL A 82 2.95 15.17 -19.29
N GLU A 83 2.72 16.26 -20.01
CA GLU A 83 2.65 16.23 -21.46
C GLU A 83 3.99 15.70 -22.00
N VAL A 84 3.95 14.54 -22.64
CA VAL A 84 5.05 13.99 -23.45
C VAL A 84 4.71 14.23 -24.91
#